data_AF-A0A7C9LH75-F1
#
_entry.id   AF-A0A7C9LH75-F1
#
_cell.length_a   1.000
_cell.length_b   1.000
_cell.length_c   1.000
_cell.angle_alpha   90.00
_cell.angle_beta   90.00
_cell.angle_gamma   90.00
#
_symmetry.space_group_name_H-M   'P 1'
#
loop_
_entity.id
_entity.type
_entity.pdbx_description
1 polymer ?
#
loop_
_entity_poly.entity_id
_entity_poly.type
_entity_poly.pdbx_seq_one_letter_code
_entity_poly.pdbx_strand_id
1 'polypeptide(L)'
;MAKPVHRFAVALFALGLFISSAFAQQSGGGLWGRAKAGDAIHIENPETGTKQDQTLTEDGRYRFERIPVGIYTVTITHADGTQDPPKKVRVQLGTNTYVK
;
A
#
# COMPACT_ATOMS: atom_id res chain seq x y z
N MET A 1 20.76 25.56 57.81
CA MET A 1 21.75 24.87 56.95
C MET A 1 21.02 23.72 56.25
N ALA A 2 20.51 23.96 55.05
CA ALA A 2 19.68 23.02 54.29
C ALA A 2 20.53 22.22 53.30
N LYS A 3 20.40 20.88 53.28
CA LYS A 3 21.04 20.01 52.29
C LYS A 3 20.01 19.65 51.21
N PRO A 4 20.24 19.96 49.92
CA PRO A 4 19.27 19.69 48.87
C PRO A 4 19.47 18.27 48.31
N VAL A 5 18.64 17.32 48.70
CA VAL A 5 18.63 15.93 48.16
C VAL A 5 17.86 15.77 46.84
N HIS A 6 17.46 16.86 46.18
CA HIS A 6 16.52 16.80 45.05
C HIS A 6 17.17 16.84 43.65
N ARG A 7 18.50 16.93 43.53
CA ARG A 7 19.16 17.19 42.23
C ARG A 7 19.64 15.95 41.48
N PHE A 8 19.63 14.76 42.09
CA PHE A 8 20.17 13.55 41.47
C PHE A 8 19.11 12.56 40.97
N ALA A 9 17.83 12.72 41.33
CA ALA A 9 16.77 11.81 40.90
C ALA A 9 16.19 12.12 39.50
N VAL A 10 16.45 13.31 38.95
CA VAL A 10 15.84 13.75 37.68
C VAL A 10 16.67 13.33 36.45
N ALA A 11 17.92 12.90 36.63
CA ALA A 11 18.82 12.56 35.52
C ALA A 11 18.57 11.17 34.89
N LEU A 12 17.88 10.25 35.57
CA LEU A 12 17.63 8.89 35.07
C LEU A 12 16.36 8.75 34.21
N PHE A 13 15.53 9.79 34.13
CA PHE A 13 14.29 9.76 33.33
C PHE A 13 14.47 10.29 31.90
N ALA A 14 15.66 10.81 31.56
CA ALA A 14 15.92 11.47 30.28
C ALA A 14 16.45 10.53 29.17
N LEU A 15 16.61 9.22 29.42
CA LEU A 15 17.35 8.33 28.51
C LEU A 15 16.49 7.38 27.64
N GLY A 16 15.16 7.40 27.75
CA GLY A 16 14.34 6.29 27.24
C GLY A 16 13.50 6.52 25.99
N LEU A 17 13.28 7.75 25.54
CA LEU A 17 12.19 8.05 24.58
C LEU A 17 12.69 8.60 23.23
N PHE A 18 13.67 7.93 22.64
CA PHE A 18 13.79 7.90 21.18
C PHE A 18 13.24 6.57 20.70
N ILE A 19 11.91 6.42 20.85
CA ILE A 19 11.15 5.42 20.12
C ILE A 19 11.27 5.83 18.66
N SER A 20 12.25 5.26 17.97
CA SER A 20 12.39 5.34 16.53
C SER A 20 11.08 4.83 15.93
N SER A 21 10.18 5.75 15.62
CA SER A 21 9.11 5.50 14.68
C SER A 21 9.79 5.26 13.34
N ALA A 22 10.19 4.01 13.11
CA ALA A 22 10.63 3.54 11.82
C ALA A 22 9.41 3.69 10.91
N PHE A 23 9.33 4.82 10.21
CA PHE A 23 8.42 4.96 9.09
C PHE A 23 8.86 3.89 8.09
N ALA A 24 8.14 2.78 8.04
CA ALA A 24 8.17 1.87 6.90
C ALA A 24 7.54 2.65 5.73
N GLN A 25 8.30 3.60 5.18
CA GLN A 25 7.94 4.34 4.00
C GLN A 25 8.05 3.36 2.84
N GLN A 26 6.99 2.57 2.66
CA GLN A 26 6.82 1.68 1.53
C GLN A 26 6.71 2.55 0.28
N SER A 27 7.86 2.84 -0.31
CA SER A 27 8.01 3.50 -1.60
C SER A 27 7.62 2.47 -2.66
N GLY A 28 6.32 2.39 -2.90
CA GLY A 28 5.74 1.57 -3.96
C GLY A 28 5.29 2.41 -5.14
N GLY A 29 5.02 1.77 -6.26
CA GLY A 29 4.27 2.40 -7.33
C GLY A 29 2.77 2.38 -7.04
N GLY A 30 2.00 2.95 -7.97
CA GLY A 30 0.55 2.89 -7.96
C GLY A 30 0.01 2.37 -9.29
N LEU A 31 -1.10 1.67 -9.24
CA LEU A 31 -1.88 1.26 -10.40
C LEU A 31 -3.33 1.64 -10.17
N TRP A 32 -3.97 2.19 -11.20
CA TRP A 32 -5.38 2.56 -11.13
C TRP A 32 -6.06 2.36 -12.48
N GLY A 33 -7.37 2.18 -12.45
CA GLY A 33 -8.19 2.04 -13.65
C GLY A 33 -9.63 2.38 -13.35
N ARG A 34 -10.51 2.13 -14.32
CA ARG A 34 -11.97 2.23 -14.11
C ARG A 34 -12.61 0.86 -14.29
N ALA A 35 -13.62 0.60 -13.49
CA ALA A 35 -14.43 -0.62 -13.53
C ALA A 35 -15.86 -0.28 -13.08
N LYS A 36 -16.78 -1.23 -13.26
CA LYS A 36 -18.18 -1.09 -12.86
C LYS A 36 -18.42 -1.60 -11.45
N ALA A 37 -19.56 -1.23 -10.87
CA ALA A 37 -20.05 -1.78 -9.62
C ALA A 37 -20.16 -3.31 -9.71
N GLY A 38 -19.65 -4.00 -8.70
CA GLY A 38 -19.62 -5.46 -8.63
C GLY A 38 -18.43 -6.11 -9.33
N ASP A 39 -17.62 -5.36 -10.08
CA ASP A 39 -16.39 -5.90 -10.66
C ASP A 39 -15.36 -6.19 -9.55
N ALA A 40 -14.72 -7.36 -9.64
CA ALA A 40 -13.60 -7.76 -8.81
C ALA A 40 -12.29 -7.65 -9.60
N ILE A 41 -11.37 -6.84 -9.10
CA ILE A 41 -10.06 -6.63 -9.72
C ILE A 41 -9.03 -7.39 -8.92
N HIS A 42 -8.39 -8.37 -9.57
CA HIS A 42 -7.26 -9.11 -9.04
C HIS A 42 -5.97 -8.62 -9.68
N ILE A 43 -4.98 -8.29 -8.88
CA ILE A 43 -3.63 -7.99 -9.35
C ILE A 43 -2.64 -9.01 -8.81
N GLU A 44 -1.78 -9.51 -9.69
CA GLU A 44 -0.71 -10.44 -9.34
C GLU A 44 0.61 -10.01 -9.96
N ASN A 45 1.67 -9.96 -9.15
CA ASN A 45 3.04 -9.90 -9.64
C ASN A 45 3.72 -11.25 -9.36
N PRO A 46 3.96 -12.09 -10.39
CA PRO A 46 4.53 -13.42 -10.20
C PRO A 46 6.00 -13.39 -9.77
N GLU A 47 6.72 -12.29 -10.01
CA GLU A 47 8.13 -12.15 -9.62
C GLU A 47 8.28 -11.87 -8.12
N THR A 48 7.36 -11.09 -7.54
CA THR A 48 7.38 -10.72 -6.12
C THR A 48 6.41 -11.54 -5.26
N GLY A 49 5.52 -12.33 -5.90
CA GLY A 49 4.44 -13.05 -5.23
C GLY A 49 3.35 -12.13 -4.66
N THR A 50 3.36 -10.84 -4.99
CA THR A 50 2.35 -9.88 -4.49
C THR A 50 1.01 -10.15 -5.15
N LYS A 51 -0.04 -10.32 -4.33
CA LYS A 51 -1.42 -10.46 -4.78
C LYS A 51 -2.31 -9.51 -4.00
N GLN A 52 -3.20 -8.80 -4.69
CA GLN A 52 -4.23 -7.98 -4.06
C GLN A 52 -5.52 -8.04 -4.85
N ASP A 53 -6.62 -7.92 -4.12
CA ASP A 53 -7.97 -7.96 -4.64
C ASP A 53 -8.73 -6.71 -4.20
N GLN A 54 -9.51 -6.14 -5.11
CA GLN A 54 -10.40 -5.04 -4.81
C GLN A 54 -11.72 -5.24 -5.56
N THR A 55 -12.83 -5.25 -4.83
CA THR A 55 -14.18 -5.26 -5.42
C THR A 55 -14.76 -3.85 -5.37
N LEU A 56 -15.32 -3.38 -6.48
CA LEU A 56 -16.02 -2.09 -6.51
C LEU A 56 -17.45 -2.26 -6.03
N THR A 57 -17.90 -1.39 -5.14
CA THR A 57 -19.30 -1.32 -4.71
C THR A 57 -20.14 -0.40 -5.62
N GLU A 58 -19.48 0.50 -6.34
CA GLU A 58 -20.08 1.49 -7.22
C GLU A 58 -19.21 1.69 -8.46
N ASP A 59 -19.79 2.17 -9.56
CA ASP A 59 -19.05 2.50 -10.78
C ASP A 59 -17.98 3.55 -10.46
N GLY A 60 -16.72 3.28 -10.81
CA GLY A 60 -15.68 4.20 -10.41
C GLY A 60 -14.25 3.77 -10.68
N ARG A 61 -13.35 4.39 -9.92
CA ARG A 61 -11.91 4.17 -10.01
C ARG A 61 -11.48 3.19 -8.93
N TYR A 62 -10.81 2.11 -9.33
CA TYR A 62 -10.01 1.31 -8.41
C TYR A 62 -8.57 1.84 -8.37
N ARG A 63 -7.89 1.64 -7.24
CA ARG A 63 -6.50 2.04 -7.05
C ARG A 63 -5.79 1.06 -6.12
N PHE A 64 -4.65 0.58 -6.56
CA PHE A 64 -3.70 -0.16 -5.76
C PHE A 64 -2.48 0.72 -5.56
N GLU A 65 -2.21 1.07 -4.31
CA GLU A 65 -1.10 1.95 -3.95
C GLU A 65 -0.10 1.22 -3.06
N ARG A 66 1.13 1.74 -3.02
CA ARG A 66 2.21 1.20 -2.20
C ARG A 66 2.55 -0.24 -2.60
N ILE A 67 2.30 -0.65 -3.84
CA ILE A 67 2.67 -1.98 -4.33
C ILE A 67 4.13 -1.98 -4.80
N PRO A 68 4.88 -3.09 -4.62
CA PRO A 68 6.24 -3.20 -5.15
C PRO A 68 6.29 -2.89 -6.65
N VAL A 69 7.38 -2.27 -7.10
CA VAL A 69 7.59 -2.05 -8.54
C VAL A 69 7.78 -3.39 -9.26
N GLY A 70 7.32 -3.49 -10.50
CA GLY A 70 7.38 -4.74 -11.27
C GLY A 70 6.31 -4.84 -12.34
N ILE A 71 6.13 -6.02 -12.89
CA ILE A 71 5.11 -6.30 -13.90
C ILE A 71 3.96 -7.03 -13.20
N TYR A 72 2.77 -6.42 -13.25
CA TYR A 72 1.55 -6.99 -12.71
C TYR A 72 0.67 -7.50 -13.84
N THR A 73 0.03 -8.63 -13.61
CA THR A 73 -1.13 -9.09 -14.36
C THR A 73 -2.37 -8.59 -13.64
N VAL A 74 -3.20 -7.84 -14.36
CA VAL A 74 -4.49 -7.33 -13.88
C VAL A 74 -5.60 -8.15 -14.53
N THR A 75 -6.45 -8.72 -13.69
CA THR A 75 -7.62 -9.49 -14.09
C THR A 75 -8.85 -8.78 -13.53
N ILE A 76 -9.84 -8.53 -14.39
CA ILE A 76 -11.12 -7.96 -13.99
C ILE A 76 -12.17 -9.03 -14.21
N THR A 77 -12.84 -9.44 -13.14
CA THR A 77 -14.00 -10.33 -13.18
C THR A 77 -15.24 -9.48 -12.95
N HIS A 78 -16.14 -9.48 -13.92
CA HIS A 78 -17.38 -8.73 -13.87
C HIS A 78 -18.40 -9.38 -12.94
N ALA A 79 -19.39 -8.59 -12.52
CA ALA A 79 -20.48 -9.05 -11.66
C ALA A 79 -21.30 -10.22 -12.26
N ASP A 80 -21.30 -10.36 -13.60
CA ASP A 80 -21.94 -11.47 -14.33
C ASP A 80 -21.06 -12.74 -14.41
N GLY A 81 -19.86 -12.71 -13.83
CA GLY A 81 -18.88 -13.79 -13.85
C GLY A 81 -18.02 -13.85 -15.11
N THR A 82 -18.22 -12.95 -16.08
CA THR A 82 -17.33 -12.83 -17.23
C THR A 82 -16.00 -12.21 -16.81
N GLN A 83 -14.92 -12.52 -17.53
CA GLN A 83 -13.59 -12.04 -17.20
C GLN A 83 -12.96 -11.35 -18.41
N ASP A 84 -12.41 -10.17 -18.18
CA ASP A 84 -11.60 -9.48 -19.16
C ASP A 84 -10.30 -10.25 -19.46
N PRO A 85 -9.76 -10.13 -20.68
CA PRO A 85 -8.45 -10.68 -21.00
C PRO A 85 -7.40 -10.09 -20.04
N PRO A 86 -6.54 -10.91 -19.41
CA PRO A 86 -5.54 -10.43 -18.46
C PRO A 86 -4.63 -9.38 -19.07
N LYS A 87 -4.44 -8.26 -18.36
CA LYS A 87 -3.65 -7.12 -18.84
C LYS A 87 -2.33 -7.06 -18.10
N LYS A 88 -1.21 -7.04 -18.82
CA LYS A 88 0.11 -6.84 -18.23
C LYS A 88 0.43 -5.35 -18.10
N VAL A 89 0.73 -4.91 -16.89
CA VAL A 89 0.97 -3.50 -16.57
C VAL A 89 2.26 -3.36 -15.79
N ARG A 90 3.14 -2.46 -16.25
CA ARG A 90 4.39 -2.16 -15.55
C ARG A 90 4.16 -1.05 -14.51
N VAL A 91 4.46 -1.37 -13.26
CA VAL A 91 4.39 -0.44 -12.13
C VAL A 91 5.81 0.03 -11.82
N GLN A 92 5.99 1.34 -11.76
CA GLN A 92 7.27 2.00 -11.51
C GLN A 92 7.17 2.89 -10.26
N LEU A 93 8.32 3.15 -9.63
CA LEU A 93 8.39 3.94 -8.41
C LEU A 93 7.91 5.37 -8.67
N GLY A 94 6.98 5.87 -7.86
CA GLY A 94 6.46 7.23 -7.99
C GLY A 94 5.52 7.48 -9.17
N THR A 95 5.17 6.45 -9.95
CA THR A 95 4.24 6.55 -11.08
C THR A 95 2.89 5.94 -10.73
N ASN A 96 1.81 6.58 -11.18
CA ASN A 96 0.46 6.05 -11.08
C ASN A 96 0.01 5.53 -12.46
N THR A 97 0.21 4.24 -12.73
CA THR A 97 -0.02 3.64 -14.05
C THR A 97 -1.52 3.43 -14.29
N TYR A 98 -2.03 3.92 -15.43
CA TYR A 98 -3.41 3.72 -15.86
C TYR A 98 -3.58 2.39 -16.61
N VAL A 99 -4.59 1.61 -16.23
CA VAL A 99 -5.03 0.42 -16.95
C VAL A 99 -6.23 0.78 -17.82
N LYS A 100 -6.07 0.60 -19.14
CA LYS A 100 -7.13 0.83 -20.13
C LYS A 100 -8.02 -0.39 -20.28
#